data_AF-A0A962IWW4-F1
#
_entry.id   AF-A0A962IWW4-F1
#
_cell.length_a   1.000
_cell.length_b   1.000
_cell.length_c   1.000
_cell.angle_alpha   90.00
_cell.angle_beta   90.00
_cell.angle_gamma   90.00
#
_symmetry.space_group_name_H-M   'P 1'
#
loop_
_entity.id
_entity.type
_entity.pdbx_description
1 polymer ?
#
loop_
_entity_poly.entity_id
_entity_poly.type
_entity_poly.pdbx_seq_one_letter_code
_entity_poly.pdbx_strand_id
1 'polypeptide(L)'
;MSDTFNLIFFPTVQDGQNEIEVRANLVTALKVDEEKVNSWFAMGTPTVLLKDVDEATASRYRDAIRQCGANCNIQPSSGGKTNLSLVPKSARTDLFFCPSCEYEEDLPHGQTYDVCPKCGLVMEKWQEKMREEKEKEEIRRRLMRQARLKEDDAAEKKRKQDELARLKRLEAEIMKELGLKAPSAAWLFFERHPVMISLAF
;
A
#
# COMPACT_ATOMS: atom_id res chain seq x y z
N MET A 1 -27.62 -30.59 22.23
CA MET A 1 -26.15 -30.64 22.32
C MET A 1 -25.77 -29.41 23.11
N SER A 2 -25.10 -29.56 24.24
CA SER A 2 -24.70 -28.41 25.07
C SER A 2 -23.55 -27.69 24.38
N ASP A 3 -23.81 -26.47 23.92
CA ASP A 3 -22.78 -25.62 23.35
C ASP A 3 -21.75 -25.30 24.46
N THR A 4 -20.54 -25.81 24.30
CA THR A 4 -19.44 -25.56 25.22
C THR A 4 -18.65 -24.35 24.74
N PHE A 5 -18.23 -23.50 25.67
CA PHE A 5 -17.53 -22.25 25.40
C PHE A 5 -16.20 -22.20 26.16
N ASN A 6 -15.20 -21.63 25.50
CA ASN A 6 -13.91 -21.26 26.06
C ASN A 6 -13.91 -19.78 26.41
N LEU A 7 -13.46 -19.46 27.62
CA LEU A 7 -13.27 -18.09 28.06
C LEU A 7 -11.82 -17.69 27.85
N ILE A 8 -11.60 -16.71 26.97
CA ILE A 8 -10.26 -16.19 26.67
C ILE A 8 -10.10 -14.82 27.33
N PHE A 9 -9.06 -14.70 28.13
CA PHE A 9 -8.64 -13.48 28.79
C PHE A 9 -7.57 -12.78 27.97
N PHE A 10 -7.72 -11.48 27.77
CA PHE A 10 -6.72 -10.64 27.14
C PHE A 10 -5.98 -9.83 28.21
N PRO A 11 -4.64 -9.81 28.19
CA PRO A 11 -3.83 -9.02 29.13
C PRO A 11 -3.83 -7.53 28.73
N THR A 12 -5.02 -6.98 28.51
CA THR A 12 -5.28 -5.58 28.20
C THR A 12 -6.35 -5.10 29.16
N VAL A 13 -6.04 -4.00 29.86
CA VAL A 13 -6.96 -3.34 30.77
C VAL A 13 -7.83 -2.36 29.97
N GLN A 14 -9.08 -2.14 30.40
CA GLN A 14 -9.96 -1.15 29.78
C GLN A 14 -9.45 0.28 30.01
N ASP A 15 -9.71 1.17 29.05
CA ASP A 15 -9.25 2.56 29.08
C ASP A 15 -9.65 3.26 30.39
N GLY A 16 -8.65 3.77 31.12
CA GLY A 16 -8.85 4.52 32.38
C GLY A 16 -8.78 3.70 33.67
N GLN A 17 -8.42 2.42 33.63
CA GLN A 17 -8.22 1.58 34.83
C GLN A 17 -6.73 1.29 35.09
N ASN A 18 -6.32 1.27 36.36
CA ASN A 18 -4.94 0.98 36.77
C ASN A 18 -4.68 -0.53 36.76
N GLU A 19 -3.62 -0.98 36.10
CA GLU A 19 -3.25 -2.40 36.03
C GLU A 19 -3.07 -3.06 37.41
N ILE A 20 -2.62 -2.29 38.41
CA ILE A 20 -2.38 -2.76 39.78
C ILE A 20 -3.71 -3.06 40.48
N GLU A 21 -4.72 -2.20 40.33
CA GLU A 21 -6.05 -2.36 40.94
C GLU A 21 -6.82 -3.51 40.27
N VAL A 22 -6.70 -3.63 38.95
CA VAL A 22 -7.33 -4.70 38.17
C VAL A 22 -6.79 -6.07 38.59
N ARG A 23 -5.49 -6.20 38.88
CA ARG A 23 -4.89 -7.45 39.38
C ARG A 23 -5.45 -7.86 40.73
N ALA A 24 -5.55 -6.93 41.69
CA ALA A 24 -6.12 -7.19 43.01
C ALA A 24 -7.61 -7.58 42.95
N ASN A 25 -8.37 -6.91 42.08
CA ASN A 25 -9.78 -7.22 41.83
C ASN A 25 -9.95 -8.59 41.16
N LEU A 26 -9.07 -8.96 40.23
CA LEU A 26 -9.09 -10.28 39.59
C LEU A 26 -8.75 -11.42 40.55
N VAL A 27 -7.78 -11.22 41.46
CA VAL A 27 -7.46 -12.18 42.53
C VAL A 27 -8.69 -12.44 43.41
N THR A 28 -9.41 -11.36 43.76
CA THR A 28 -10.60 -11.45 44.62
C THR A 28 -11.79 -12.06 43.89
N ALA A 29 -12.02 -11.68 42.62
CA ALA A 29 -13.18 -12.13 41.85
C ALA A 29 -13.05 -13.58 41.37
N LEU A 30 -11.86 -14.00 40.95
CA LEU A 30 -11.61 -15.37 40.47
C LEU A 30 -11.14 -16.31 41.58
N LYS A 31 -10.80 -15.79 42.78
CA LYS A 31 -10.18 -16.55 43.88
C LYS A 31 -8.94 -17.33 43.43
N VAL A 32 -8.14 -16.70 42.57
CA VAL A 32 -6.91 -17.27 42.00
C VAL A 32 -5.69 -16.60 42.65
N ASP A 33 -4.61 -17.36 42.77
CA ASP A 33 -3.34 -16.90 43.32
C ASP A 33 -2.76 -15.69 42.56
N GLU A 34 -2.18 -14.76 43.29
CA GLU A 34 -1.64 -13.49 42.79
C GLU A 34 -0.49 -13.72 41.78
N GLU A 35 0.31 -14.77 42.01
CA GLU A 35 1.39 -15.17 41.09
C GLU A 35 0.87 -15.60 39.71
N LYS A 36 -0.28 -16.29 39.67
CA LYS A 36 -0.90 -16.74 38.41
C LYS A 36 -1.52 -15.59 37.64
N VAL A 37 -2.18 -14.66 38.33
CA VAL A 37 -2.72 -13.46 37.69
C VAL A 37 -1.59 -12.62 37.10
N ASN A 38 -0.51 -12.41 37.86
CA ASN A 38 0.69 -11.72 37.36
C ASN A 38 1.30 -12.41 36.13
N SER A 39 1.31 -13.75 36.09
CA SER A 39 1.78 -14.49 34.92
C SER A 39 0.94 -14.24 33.66
N TRP A 40 -0.38 -14.09 33.78
CA TRP A 40 -1.27 -13.84 32.63
C TRP A 40 -1.03 -12.46 32.02
N PHE A 41 -0.81 -11.45 32.85
CA PHE A 41 -0.42 -10.12 32.39
C PHE A 41 1.00 -10.09 31.83
N ALA A 42 1.94 -10.80 32.44
CA ALA A 42 3.34 -10.83 32.00
C ALA A 42 3.55 -11.58 30.67
N MET A 43 2.74 -12.62 30.39
CA MET A 43 2.85 -13.40 29.15
C MET A 43 2.43 -12.62 27.90
N GLY A 44 1.72 -11.50 28.03
CA GLY A 44 1.32 -10.64 26.91
C GLY A 44 0.45 -11.32 25.85
N THR A 45 0.01 -12.55 26.09
CA THR A 45 -0.75 -13.38 25.14
C THR A 45 -2.14 -13.72 25.70
N PRO A 46 -3.15 -13.85 24.82
CA PRO A 46 -4.48 -14.22 25.26
C PRO A 46 -4.47 -15.61 25.93
N THR A 47 -4.85 -15.66 27.21
CA THR A 47 -4.80 -16.88 28.02
C THR A 47 -6.20 -17.46 28.16
N VAL A 48 -6.36 -18.77 27.93
CA VAL A 48 -7.63 -19.46 28.13
C VAL A 48 -7.80 -19.75 29.62
N LEU A 49 -8.78 -19.10 30.26
CA LEU A 49 -9.05 -19.26 31.69
C LEU A 49 -9.87 -20.51 31.99
N LEU A 50 -10.90 -20.73 31.18
CA LEU A 50 -11.87 -21.82 31.33
C LEU A 50 -12.09 -22.47 29.97
N LYS A 51 -12.01 -23.81 29.94
CA LYS A 51 -12.26 -24.62 28.76
C LYS A 51 -13.55 -25.41 28.93
N ASP A 52 -14.31 -25.54 27.85
CA ASP A 52 -15.52 -26.36 27.74
C ASP A 52 -16.62 -26.07 28.79
N VAL A 53 -16.93 -24.78 28.99
CA VAL A 53 -17.91 -24.32 29.99
C VAL A 53 -19.25 -23.97 29.35
N ASP A 54 -20.35 -24.21 30.06
CA ASP A 54 -21.71 -23.85 29.64
C ASP A 54 -21.89 -22.32 29.47
N GLU A 55 -22.75 -21.89 28.55
CA GLU A 55 -22.96 -20.48 28.19
C GLU A 55 -23.33 -19.61 29.40
N ALA A 56 -24.21 -20.12 30.26
CA ALA A 56 -24.66 -19.41 31.46
C ALA A 56 -23.53 -19.19 32.48
N THR A 57 -22.54 -20.07 32.48
CA THR A 57 -21.38 -19.95 33.36
C THR A 57 -20.32 -19.05 32.72
N ALA A 58 -20.04 -19.23 31.42
CA ALA A 58 -19.09 -18.40 30.67
C ALA A 58 -19.49 -16.91 30.67
N SER A 59 -20.79 -16.60 30.53
CA SER A 59 -21.31 -15.23 30.60
C SER A 59 -21.13 -14.59 31.98
N ARG A 60 -21.40 -15.32 33.07
CA ARG A 60 -21.18 -14.84 34.44
C ARG A 60 -19.71 -14.50 34.71
N TYR A 61 -18.79 -15.35 34.27
CA TYR A 61 -17.36 -15.09 34.41
C TYR A 61 -16.89 -13.92 33.53
N ARG A 62 -17.40 -13.79 32.30
CA ARG A 62 -17.14 -12.63 31.44
C ARG A 62 -17.56 -11.33 32.14
N ASP A 63 -18.75 -11.31 32.70
CA ASP A 63 -19.30 -10.10 33.31
C ASP A 63 -18.54 -9.74 34.60
N ALA A 64 -18.15 -10.73 35.42
CA ALA A 64 -17.29 -10.51 36.58
C ALA A 64 -15.91 -9.96 36.19
N ILE A 65 -15.29 -10.50 35.13
CA ILE A 65 -13.96 -10.06 34.66
C ILE A 65 -14.04 -8.65 34.05
N ARG A 66 -15.12 -8.33 33.33
CA ARG A 66 -15.37 -6.97 32.80
C ARG A 66 -15.61 -5.96 33.92
N GLN A 67 -16.34 -6.34 34.97
CA GLN A 67 -16.54 -5.49 36.16
C GLN A 67 -15.21 -5.18 36.87
N CYS A 68 -14.24 -6.10 36.83
CA CYS A 68 -12.90 -5.86 37.33
C CYS A 68 -12.01 -5.01 36.41
N GLY A 69 -12.50 -4.58 35.25
CA GLY A 69 -11.75 -3.72 34.30
C GLY A 69 -10.87 -4.48 33.31
N ALA A 70 -10.99 -5.81 33.21
CA ALA A 70 -10.20 -6.62 32.28
C ALA A 70 -11.00 -7.06 31.05
N ASN A 71 -10.31 -7.29 29.94
CA ASN A 71 -10.94 -7.66 28.68
C ASN A 71 -11.02 -9.19 28.53
N CYS A 72 -12.21 -9.69 28.22
CA CYS A 72 -12.45 -11.11 27.98
C CYS A 72 -13.41 -11.32 26.82
N ASN A 73 -13.16 -12.41 26.08
CA ASN A 73 -13.98 -12.86 24.97
C ASN A 73 -14.42 -14.32 25.20
N ILE A 74 -15.66 -14.61 24.82
CA ILE A 74 -16.20 -15.96 24.84
C ILE A 74 -16.05 -16.51 23.42
N GLN A 75 -15.37 -17.65 23.29
CA GLN A 75 -15.29 -18.38 22.02
C GLN A 75 -16.01 -19.72 22.16
N PRO A 76 -16.83 -20.15 21.20
CA PRO A 76 -17.38 -21.50 21.22
C PRO A 76 -16.24 -22.52 21.14
N SER A 77 -16.19 -23.45 22.09
CA SER A 77 -15.23 -24.56 22.13
C SER A 77 -15.72 -25.66 21.19
N SER A 78 -15.49 -25.50 19.90
CA SER A 78 -15.75 -26.60 18.98
C SER A 78 -14.61 -27.62 19.09
N GLY A 79 -14.82 -28.66 19.91
CA GLY A 79 -14.05 -29.91 19.86
C GLY A 79 -14.15 -30.65 18.50
N GLY A 80 -14.83 -30.07 17.51
CA GLY A 80 -14.77 -30.50 16.11
C GLY A 80 -14.68 -29.28 15.21
N LYS A 81 -13.61 -29.23 14.40
CA LYS A 81 -13.45 -28.46 13.15
C LYS A 81 -14.33 -27.22 13.07
N THR A 82 -13.71 -26.04 13.18
CA THR A 82 -14.26 -24.73 12.81
C THR A 82 -15.15 -24.82 11.58
N ASN A 83 -16.44 -25.05 11.80
CA ASN A 83 -17.45 -25.00 10.78
C ASN A 83 -17.87 -23.54 10.80
N LEU A 84 -17.11 -22.72 10.07
CA LEU A 84 -17.59 -21.44 9.59
C LEU A 84 -18.85 -21.74 8.77
N SER A 85 -19.99 -21.80 9.44
CA SER A 85 -21.28 -21.93 8.79
C SER A 85 -21.49 -20.65 8.01
N LEU A 86 -21.26 -20.73 6.70
CA LEU A 86 -21.71 -19.71 5.77
C LEU A 86 -23.22 -19.58 5.99
N VAL A 87 -23.65 -18.45 6.57
CA VAL A 87 -25.06 -18.08 6.55
C VAL A 87 -25.46 -18.10 5.08
N PRO A 88 -26.39 -18.96 4.64
CA PRO A 88 -26.81 -18.98 3.26
C PRO A 88 -27.45 -17.62 2.98
N LYS A 89 -26.75 -16.77 2.22
CA LYS A 89 -27.30 -15.50 1.75
C LYS A 89 -28.52 -15.85 0.92
N SER A 90 -29.70 -15.52 1.45
CA SER A 90 -30.97 -15.69 0.77
C SER A 90 -30.94 -14.92 -0.54
N ALA A 91 -31.13 -15.65 -1.65
CA ALA A 91 -31.08 -15.18 -3.03
C ALA A 91 -29.70 -14.67 -3.50
N ARG A 92 -29.28 -15.12 -4.68
CA ARG A 92 -28.20 -14.45 -5.42
C ARG A 92 -28.75 -13.07 -5.80
N THR A 93 -28.31 -12.04 -5.09
CA THR A 93 -28.56 -10.64 -5.45
C THR A 93 -27.24 -9.98 -5.79
N ASP A 94 -27.23 -9.28 -6.91
CA ASP A 94 -26.11 -8.46 -7.37
C ASP A 94 -26.35 -7.04 -6.87
N LEU A 95 -25.38 -6.44 -6.18
CA LEU A 95 -25.49 -5.08 -5.69
C LEU A 95 -25.15 -4.10 -6.82
N PHE A 96 -26.10 -3.24 -7.19
CA PHE A 96 -25.86 -2.15 -8.13
C PHE A 96 -25.41 -0.90 -7.38
N PHE A 97 -24.35 -0.26 -7.87
CA PHE A 97 -23.83 1.00 -7.34
C PHE A 97 -23.68 2.03 -8.47
N CYS A 98 -24.35 3.17 -8.34
CA CYS A 98 -24.20 4.28 -9.29
C CYS A 98 -23.05 5.21 -8.89
N PRO A 99 -22.00 5.35 -9.72
CA PRO A 99 -20.82 6.16 -9.39
C PRO A 99 -21.05 7.68 -9.46
N SER A 100 -22.19 8.14 -9.99
CA SER A 100 -22.49 9.57 -10.07
C SER A 100 -23.36 10.09 -8.93
N CYS A 101 -24.23 9.25 -8.36
CA CYS A 101 -25.22 9.69 -7.37
C CYS A 101 -25.32 8.77 -6.15
N GLU A 102 -24.37 7.83 -6.02
CA GLU A 102 -24.21 6.88 -4.91
C GLU A 102 -25.52 6.13 -4.60
N TYR A 103 -26.25 5.77 -5.67
CA TYR A 103 -27.47 4.98 -5.52
C TYR A 103 -27.10 3.50 -5.41
N GLU A 104 -27.65 2.84 -4.38
CA GLU A 104 -27.44 1.44 -4.07
C GLU A 104 -28.76 0.69 -4.12
N GLU A 105 -28.80 -0.42 -4.86
CA GLU A 105 -29.96 -1.31 -4.93
C GLU A 105 -29.51 -2.77 -5.09
N ASP A 106 -30.15 -3.66 -4.33
CA ASP A 106 -29.97 -5.10 -4.49
C ASP A 106 -30.83 -5.59 -5.67
N LEU A 107 -30.18 -5.96 -6.77
CA LEU A 107 -30.85 -6.52 -7.94
C LEU A 107 -30.86 -8.05 -7.88
N PRO A 108 -31.91 -8.70 -8.44
CA PRO A 108 -31.87 -10.13 -8.66
C PRO A 108 -30.73 -10.49 -9.63
N HIS A 109 -30.07 -11.62 -9.38
CA HIS A 109 -28.87 -12.02 -10.12
C HIS A 109 -29.07 -12.05 -11.64
N GLY A 110 -28.17 -11.39 -12.37
CA GLY A 110 -28.19 -11.31 -13.83
C GLY A 110 -29.00 -10.14 -14.41
N GLN A 111 -29.57 -9.27 -13.57
CA GLN A 111 -30.17 -8.01 -14.03
C GLN A 111 -29.18 -6.85 -13.85
N THR A 112 -29.01 -6.05 -14.89
CA THR A 112 -28.17 -4.85 -14.88
C THR A 112 -28.95 -3.64 -15.39
N TYR A 113 -28.71 -2.47 -14.81
CA TYR A 113 -29.23 -1.22 -15.34
C TYR A 113 -28.22 -0.57 -16.29
N ASP A 114 -28.62 -0.36 -17.55
CA ASP A 114 -27.85 0.44 -18.52
C ASP A 114 -27.92 1.94 -18.20
N VAL A 115 -29.01 2.36 -17.56
CA VAL A 115 -29.28 3.73 -17.14
C VAL A 115 -29.66 3.75 -15.67
N CYS A 116 -28.99 4.58 -14.88
CA CYS A 116 -29.32 4.72 -13.46
C CYS A 116 -30.74 5.29 -13.28
N PRO A 117 -31.62 4.65 -12.47
CA PRO A 117 -33.00 5.11 -12.27
C PRO A 117 -33.09 6.45 -11.51
N LYS A 118 -32.08 6.80 -10.71
CA LYS A 118 -32.07 8.02 -9.88
C LYS A 118 -31.55 9.25 -10.62
N CYS A 119 -30.47 9.11 -11.40
CA CYS A 119 -29.78 10.26 -12.02
C CYS A 119 -29.76 10.23 -13.56
N GLY A 120 -30.26 9.16 -14.20
CA GLY A 120 -30.28 9.03 -15.66
C GLY A 120 -28.89 8.82 -16.28
N LEU A 121 -27.86 8.50 -15.49
CA LEU A 121 -26.52 8.22 -15.99
C LEU A 121 -26.52 6.96 -16.84
N VAL A 122 -26.09 7.07 -18.10
CA VAL A 122 -25.83 5.93 -18.98
C VAL A 122 -24.49 5.30 -18.59
N MET A 123 -24.52 4.08 -18.05
CA MET A 123 -23.36 3.42 -17.45
C MET A 123 -22.24 3.17 -18.48
N GLU A 124 -22.60 2.74 -19.69
CA GLU A 124 -21.64 2.47 -20.76
C GLU A 124 -20.85 3.72 -21.17
N LYS A 125 -21.56 4.84 -21.42
CA LYS A 125 -20.95 6.12 -21.77
C LYS A 125 -20.06 6.65 -20.64
N TRP A 126 -20.48 6.46 -19.39
CA TRP A 126 -19.69 6.86 -18.24
C TRP A 126 -18.41 6.01 -18.12
N GLN A 127 -18.51 4.69 -18.29
CA GLN A 127 -17.34 3.80 -18.27
C GLN A 127 -16.36 4.11 -19.39
N GLU A 128 -16.85 4.40 -20.61
CA GLU A 128 -16.01 4.80 -21.73
C GLU A 128 -15.28 6.11 -21.46
N LYS A 129 -15.99 7.12 -20.96
CA LYS A 129 -15.37 8.39 -20.54
C LYS A 129 -14.28 8.17 -19.49
N MET A 130 -14.52 7.31 -18.50
CA MET A 130 -13.53 6.97 -17.48
C MET A 130 -12.31 6.24 -18.06
N ARG A 131 -12.49 5.38 -19.08
CA ARG A 131 -11.37 4.74 -19.80
C ARG A 131 -10.54 5.78 -20.55
N GLU A 132 -11.19 6.67 -21.29
CA GLU A 132 -10.50 7.74 -22.02
C GLU A 132 -9.73 8.68 -21.09
N GLU A 133 -10.29 9.05 -19.94
CA GLU A 133 -9.60 9.90 -18.97
C GLU A 133 -8.36 9.21 -18.38
N LYS A 134 -8.44 7.91 -18.09
CA LYS A 134 -7.30 7.11 -17.67
C LYS A 134 -6.22 7.01 -18.75
N GLU A 135 -6.60 6.78 -20.00
CA GLU A 135 -5.68 6.75 -21.13
C GLU A 135 -5.00 8.11 -21.36
N LYS A 136 -5.78 9.20 -21.30
CA LYS A 136 -5.25 10.58 -21.37
C LYS A 136 -4.27 10.86 -20.23
N GLU A 137 -4.58 10.41 -19.02
CA GLU A 137 -3.68 10.55 -17.88
C GLU A 137 -2.39 9.75 -18.06
N GLU A 138 -2.47 8.52 -18.56
CA GLU A 138 -1.31 7.69 -18.86
C GLU A 138 -0.43 8.32 -19.94
N ILE A 139 -1.04 8.80 -21.03
CA ILE A 139 -0.36 9.53 -22.11
C ILE A 139 0.30 10.79 -21.54
N ARG A 140 -0.39 11.56 -20.70
CA ARG A 140 0.16 12.74 -20.05
C ARG A 140 1.38 12.39 -19.19
N ARG A 141 1.29 11.34 -18.37
CA ARG A 141 2.42 10.85 -17.54
C ARG A 141 3.58 10.41 -18.41
N ARG A 142 3.32 9.74 -19.54
CA ARG A 142 4.35 9.35 -20.52
C ARG A 142 5.03 10.58 -21.14
N LEU A 143 4.27 11.55 -21.60
CA LEU A 143 4.80 12.78 -22.21
C LEU A 143 5.65 13.58 -21.22
N MET A 144 5.20 13.72 -19.96
CA MET A 144 5.98 14.38 -18.91
C MET A 144 7.32 13.69 -18.65
N ARG A 145 7.35 12.34 -18.64
CA ARG A 145 8.60 11.58 -18.53
C ARG A 145 9.53 11.82 -19.72
N GLN A 146 8.99 11.82 -20.94
CA GLN A 146 9.78 12.09 -22.15
C GLN A 146 10.33 13.52 -22.20
N ALA A 147 9.56 14.51 -21.73
CA ALA A 147 10.02 15.89 -21.65
C ALA A 147 11.23 16.04 -20.72
N ARG A 148 11.16 15.46 -19.50
CA ARG A 148 12.28 15.47 -18.55
C ARG A 148 13.54 14.82 -19.13
N LEU A 149 13.41 13.65 -19.74
CA LEU A 149 14.56 12.98 -20.38
C LEU A 149 15.19 13.85 -21.48
N LYS A 150 14.39 14.52 -22.31
CA LYS A 150 14.90 15.43 -23.34
C LYS A 150 15.63 16.64 -22.76
N GLU A 151 15.15 17.18 -21.64
CA GLU A 151 15.81 18.28 -20.93
C GLU A 151 17.16 17.84 -20.36
N ASP A 152 17.22 16.66 -19.73
CA ASP A 152 18.45 16.07 -19.21
C ASP A 152 19.47 15.81 -20.33
N ASP A 153 19.05 15.20 -21.44
CA ASP A 153 19.89 14.98 -22.63
C ASP A 153 20.43 16.31 -23.20
N ALA A 154 19.59 17.35 -23.25
CA ALA A 154 19.98 18.67 -23.73
C ALA A 154 20.98 19.33 -22.77
N ALA A 155 20.78 19.20 -21.46
CA ALA A 155 21.69 19.70 -20.44
C ALA A 155 23.05 18.99 -20.49
N GLU A 156 23.07 17.66 -20.67
CA GLU A 156 24.30 16.90 -20.82
C GLU A 156 25.06 17.29 -22.09
N LYS A 157 24.36 17.42 -23.22
CA LYS A 157 24.96 17.91 -24.48
C LYS A 157 25.56 19.30 -24.31
N LYS A 158 24.88 20.20 -23.62
CA LYS A 158 25.38 21.55 -23.33
C LYS A 158 26.65 21.51 -22.47
N ARG A 159 26.66 20.70 -21.39
CA ARG A 159 27.86 20.50 -20.54
C ARG A 159 29.06 20.01 -21.36
N LYS A 160 28.86 19.00 -22.22
CA LYS A 160 29.90 18.48 -23.12
C LYS A 160 30.42 19.55 -24.09
N GLN A 161 29.53 20.39 -24.62
CA GLN A 161 29.92 21.50 -25.49
C GLN A 161 30.75 22.56 -24.74
N ASP A 162 30.35 22.90 -23.52
CA ASP A 162 31.06 23.86 -22.67
C ASP A 162 32.45 23.34 -22.26
N GLU A 163 32.56 22.06 -21.90
CA GLU A 163 33.84 21.39 -21.62
C GLU A 163 34.76 21.38 -22.84
N LEU A 164 34.23 21.04 -24.01
CA LEU A 164 34.99 21.03 -25.26
C LEU A 164 35.45 22.44 -25.65
N ALA A 165 34.61 23.46 -25.43
CA ALA A 165 34.99 24.85 -25.63
C ALA A 165 36.10 25.29 -24.66
N ARG A 166 36.04 24.83 -23.40
CA ARG A 166 37.10 25.08 -22.41
C ARG A 166 38.41 24.41 -22.81
N LEU A 167 38.38 23.15 -23.21
CA LEU A 167 39.56 22.41 -23.68
C LEU A 167 40.21 23.12 -24.87
N LYS A 168 39.43 23.51 -25.88
CA LYS A 168 39.93 24.27 -27.03
C LYS A 168 40.59 25.60 -26.65
N ARG A 169 40.06 26.29 -25.63
CA ARG A 169 40.68 27.53 -25.12
C ARG A 169 42.03 27.25 -24.47
N LEU A 170 42.13 26.21 -23.65
CA LEU A 170 43.38 25.77 -23.03
C LEU A 170 44.41 25.33 -24.08
N GLU A 171 44.00 24.54 -25.06
CA GLU A 171 44.87 24.15 -26.19
C GLU A 171 45.41 25.38 -26.93
N ALA A 172 44.57 26.39 -27.17
CA ALA A 172 45.00 27.63 -27.81
C ALA A 172 45.97 28.47 -26.95
N GLU A 173 45.85 28.42 -25.63
CA GLU A 173 46.77 29.06 -24.69
C GLU A 173 48.12 28.34 -24.69
N ILE A 174 48.12 27.01 -24.57
CA ILE A 174 49.32 26.17 -24.63
C ILE A 174 50.04 26.34 -25.98
N MET A 175 49.31 26.37 -27.10
CA MET A 175 49.91 26.62 -28.42
C MET A 175 50.63 27.97 -28.49
N LYS A 176 50.09 29.01 -27.84
CA LYS A 176 50.75 30.32 -27.76
C LYS A 176 52.02 30.26 -26.92
N GLU A 177 52.00 29.57 -25.79
CA GLU A 177 53.17 29.39 -24.91
C GLU A 177 54.30 28.63 -25.61
N LEU A 178 53.97 27.59 -26.38
CA LEU A 178 54.92 26.78 -27.13
C LEU A 178 55.42 27.47 -28.42
N GLY A 179 54.91 28.65 -28.77
CA GLY A 179 55.26 29.35 -30.02
C GLY A 179 54.80 28.64 -31.29
N LEU A 180 53.87 27.68 -31.17
CA LEU A 180 53.34 26.91 -32.30
C LEU A 180 52.22 27.72 -32.98
N LYS A 181 52.42 28.04 -34.26
CA LYS A 181 51.41 28.75 -35.05
C LYS A 181 50.26 27.78 -35.35
N ALA A 182 49.02 28.21 -35.11
CA ALA A 182 47.84 27.40 -35.42
C ALA A 182 47.89 26.93 -36.89
N PRO A 183 47.60 25.65 -37.18
CA PRO A 183 47.65 25.12 -38.52
C PRO A 183 46.70 25.93 -39.42
N SER A 184 47.21 26.39 -40.56
CA SER A 184 46.41 27.15 -41.52
C SER A 184 45.25 26.30 -42.04
N ALA A 185 44.12 26.94 -42.39
CA ALA A 185 42.94 26.24 -42.90
C ALA A 185 43.24 25.34 -44.12
N ALA A 186 44.25 25.69 -44.91
CA ALA A 186 44.73 24.88 -46.03
C ALA A 186 45.41 23.55 -45.60
N TRP A 187 46.11 23.55 -44.45
CA TRP A 187 46.79 22.37 -43.91
C TRP A 187 45.79 21.35 -43.34
N LEU A 188 44.78 21.82 -42.59
CA LEU A 188 43.69 20.98 -42.08
C LEU A 188 42.83 20.38 -43.20
N PHE A 189 42.69 21.08 -44.33
CA PHE A 189 42.01 20.56 -45.51
C PHE A 189 42.82 19.45 -46.21
N PHE A 190 44.13 19.62 -46.34
CA PHE A 190 45.03 18.61 -46.91
C PHE A 190 45.15 17.34 -46.05
N GLU A 191 45.12 17.45 -44.72
CA GLU A 191 45.09 16.27 -43.82
C GLU A 191 43.79 15.46 -43.93
N ARG A 192 42.65 16.14 -44.12
CA ARG A 192 41.34 15.48 -44.24
C ARG A 192 41.08 14.88 -45.62
N HIS A 193 41.74 15.42 -46.65
CA HIS A 193 41.65 14.96 -48.03
C HIS A 193 43.06 14.81 -48.62
N PRO A 194 43.75 13.69 -48.37
CA PRO A 194 45.05 13.45 -48.96
C PRO A 194 44.90 13.33 -50.48
N VAL A 195 45.38 14.34 -51.20
CA VAL A 195 45.42 14.32 -52.66
C VAL A 195 46.52 13.33 -53.06
N MET A 196 46.16 12.15 -53.58
CA MET A 196 47.13 11.21 -54.12
C MET A 196 47.75 11.79 -55.39
N ILE A 197 48.94 12.37 -55.26
CA ILE A 197 49.76 12.78 -56.41
C ILE A 197 50.34 11.49 -57.01
N SER A 198 49.70 10.98 -58.06
CA SER A 198 50.25 9.92 -58.90
C SER A 198 51.32 10.54 -59.81
N LEU A 199 52.58 10.43 -59.38
CA LEU A 199 53.73 10.71 -60.24
C LEU A 199 53.83 9.60 -61.30
N ALA A 200 53.35 9.89 -62.50
CA ALA A 200 53.68 9.13 -63.70
C ALA A 200 55.14 9.44 -64.08
N PHE A 201 56.00 8.44 -63.93
CA PHE A 201 57.37 8.40 -64.46
C PHE A 201 57.36 8.22 -65.98
#